data_AF-A0A522Z0W8-F1
#
_entry.id   AF-A0A522Z0W8-F1
#
_cell.length_a   1.000
_cell.length_b   1.000
_cell.length_c   1.000
_cell.angle_alpha   90.00
_cell.angle_beta   90.00
_cell.angle_gamma   90.00
#
_symmetry.space_group_name_H-M   'P 1'
#
loop_
_entity.id
_entity.type
_entity.pdbx_description
1 polymer ?
#
loop_
_entity_poly.entity_id
_entity_poly.type
_entity_poly.pdbx_seq_one_letter_code
_entity_poly.pdbx_strand_id
1 'polypeptide(L)'
;MNYSPNDSVSKSNRMFFLGNILVSLGILVVTTGGSWDISNHLLNRPETFFSTPHFVLYSGVMIALSGAVLVMLNGSEKIKAENRVSIRLVQIGIALLIGA
;
A
#
# COMPACT_ATOMS: atom_id res chain seq x y z
N MET A 1 33.25 7.90 8.65
CA MET A 1 32.50 8.04 7.38
C MET A 1 31.51 9.17 7.58
N ASN A 2 31.76 10.37 7.02
CA ASN A 2 30.92 11.53 7.26
C ASN A 2 29.68 11.47 6.35
N TYR A 3 28.51 11.32 6.96
CA TYR A 3 27.24 11.28 6.24
C TYR A 3 26.77 12.71 5.98
N SER A 4 26.53 13.07 4.71
CA SER A 4 26.03 14.40 4.36
C SER A 4 24.52 14.49 4.66
N PRO A 5 24.03 15.56 5.31
CA PRO A 5 22.61 15.76 5.59
C PRO A 5 21.72 15.63 4.33
N ASN A 6 22.20 16.07 3.17
CA ASN A 6 21.48 15.98 1.90
C ASN A 6 21.26 14.54 1.41
N ASP A 7 22.15 13.61 1.75
CA ASP A 7 22.03 12.20 1.35
C ASP A 7 20.92 11.50 2.15
N SER A 8 20.69 11.91 3.40
CA SER A 8 19.63 11.32 4.24
C SER A 8 18.26 11.74 3.77
N VAL A 9 18.11 13.03 3.44
CA VAL A 9 16.86 13.62 3.00
C VAL A 9 16.47 13.07 1.63
N SER A 10 17.41 12.97 0.70
CA SER A 10 17.16 12.40 -0.64
C SER A 10 16.76 10.92 -0.59
N LYS A 11 17.45 10.11 0.23
CA LYS A 11 17.08 8.71 0.47
C LYS A 11 15.69 8.59 1.09
N SER A 12 15.40 9.40 2.11
CA SER A 12 14.08 9.44 2.76
C SER A 12 12.98 9.82 1.76
N ASN A 13 13.23 10.78 0.88
CA ASN A 13 12.28 11.17 -0.15
C ASN A 13 12.01 10.04 -1.16
N ARG A 14 13.07 9.34 -1.60
CA ARG A 14 12.94 8.20 -2.51
C ARG A 14 12.14 7.06 -1.87
N MET A 15 12.38 6.75 -0.60
CA MET A 15 11.65 5.71 0.13
C MET A 15 10.18 6.11 0.36
N PHE A 16 9.91 7.37 0.69
CA PHE A 16 8.56 7.91 0.81
C PHE A 16 7.78 7.78 -0.50
N PHE A 17 8.41 8.18 -1.61
CA PHE A 17 7.83 8.08 -2.94
C PHE A 17 7.56 6.62 -3.34
N LEU A 18 8.54 5.74 -3.11
CA LEU A 18 8.38 4.30 -3.37
C LEU A 18 7.24 3.70 -2.53
N GLY A 19 7.12 4.10 -1.28
CA GLY A 19 6.01 3.70 -0.42
C GLY A 19 4.64 4.09 -1.00
N ASN A 20 4.50 5.32 -1.49
CA ASN A 20 3.27 5.78 -2.13
C ASN A 20 2.95 5.03 -3.44
N ILE A 21 3.96 4.68 -4.24
CA ILE A 21 3.79 3.83 -5.42
C ILE A 21 3.27 2.45 -5.01
N LEU A 22 3.88 1.84 -3.99
CA LEU A 22 3.48 0.52 -3.50
C LEU A 22 2.06 0.54 -2.93
N VAL A 23 1.67 1.58 -2.18
CA VAL A 23 0.29 1.74 -1.73
C VAL A 23 -0.66 1.76 -2.94
N SER A 24 -0.36 2.61 -3.93
CA SER A 24 -1.20 2.74 -5.13
C SER A 24 -1.33 1.44 -5.92
N LEU A 25 -0.21 0.73 -6.13
CA LEU A 25 -0.21 -0.56 -6.80
C LEU A 25 -0.94 -1.63 -5.99
N GLY A 26 -0.76 -1.66 -4.68
CA GLY A 26 -1.47 -2.58 -3.80
C GLY A 26 -2.98 -2.40 -3.88
N ILE A 27 -3.47 -1.15 -3.80
CA ILE A 27 -4.91 -0.84 -3.96
C ILE A 27 -5.42 -1.25 -5.34
N LEU A 28 -4.65 -1.02 -6.40
CA LEU A 28 -5.02 -1.46 -7.75
C LEU A 28 -5.21 -2.99 -7.80
N VAL A 29 -4.26 -3.74 -7.23
CA VAL A 29 -4.29 -5.21 -7.18
C VAL A 29 -5.43 -5.73 -6.29
N VAL A 30 -5.69 -5.11 -5.12
CA VAL A 30 -6.84 -5.48 -4.27
C VAL A 30 -8.16 -5.27 -5.02
N THR A 31 -8.31 -4.13 -5.70
CA THR A 31 -9.56 -3.78 -6.39
C THR A 31 -9.82 -4.71 -7.57
N THR A 32 -8.78 -5.05 -8.35
CA THR A 32 -8.91 -6.01 -9.45
C THR A 32 -9.13 -7.43 -8.93
N GLY A 33 -8.43 -7.83 -7.87
CA GLY A 33 -8.62 -9.11 -7.19
C GLY A 33 -10.04 -9.27 -6.65
N GLY A 34 -10.58 -8.28 -5.96
CA GLY A 34 -11.96 -8.30 -5.46
C GLY A 34 -13.00 -8.27 -6.57
N SER A 35 -12.77 -7.54 -7.66
CA SER A 35 -13.67 -7.58 -8.82
C SER A 35 -13.68 -8.95 -9.49
N TRP A 36 -12.51 -9.60 -9.57
CA TRP A 36 -12.40 -10.97 -10.05
C TRP A 36 -13.10 -11.93 -9.10
N ASP A 37 -12.91 -11.81 -7.79
CA ASP A 37 -13.56 -12.64 -6.76
C ASP A 37 -15.10 -12.58 -6.87
N ILE A 38 -15.68 -11.38 -6.96
CA ILE A 38 -17.11 -11.17 -7.22
C ILE A 38 -17.55 -11.87 -8.51
N SER A 39 -16.79 -11.70 -9.60
CA SER A 39 -17.11 -12.32 -10.88
C SER A 39 -17.02 -13.84 -10.82
N ASN A 40 -16.08 -14.39 -10.06
CA ASN A 40 -15.90 -15.83 -9.89
C ASN A 40 -17.08 -16.44 -9.13
N HIS A 41 -17.51 -15.77 -8.06
CA HIS A 41 -18.73 -16.10 -7.31
C HIS A 41 -19.98 -16.05 -8.20
N LEU A 42 -20.16 -15.00 -9.01
CA LEU A 42 -21.31 -14.86 -9.92
C LEU A 42 -21.36 -15.97 -10.98
N LEU A 43 -20.21 -16.52 -11.37
CA LEU A 43 -20.10 -17.64 -12.31
C LEU A 43 -20.29 -19.01 -11.64
N ASN A 44 -20.63 -19.06 -10.35
CA ASN A 44 -20.75 -20.29 -9.54
C ASN A 44 -19.52 -21.20 -9.65
N ARG A 45 -18.33 -20.60 -9.77
CA ARG A 45 -17.08 -21.35 -9.79
C ARG A 45 -16.82 -21.87 -8.37
N PRO A 46 -16.54 -23.17 -8.18
CA PRO A 46 -16.26 -23.68 -6.84
C PRO A 46 -14.98 -23.04 -6.31
N GLU A 47 -15.06 -22.47 -5.10
CA GLU A 47 -13.93 -21.78 -4.48
C GLU A 47 -13.82 -22.07 -3.00
N THR A 48 -12.57 -22.03 -2.54
CA THR A 48 -12.20 -22.17 -1.13
C THR A 48 -11.61 -20.85 -0.68
N PHE A 49 -11.36 -20.72 0.62
CA PHE A 49 -10.70 -19.54 1.20
C PHE A 49 -9.35 -19.19 0.54
N PHE A 50 -8.66 -20.17 -0.06
CA PHE A 50 -7.38 -19.97 -0.75
C PHE A 50 -7.48 -20.13 -2.26
N SER A 51 -8.59 -19.71 -2.87
CA SER A 51 -8.74 -19.68 -4.33
C SER A 51 -7.86 -18.61 -4.98
N THR A 52 -7.68 -18.71 -6.30
CA THR A 52 -6.84 -17.78 -7.08
C THR A 52 -7.27 -16.30 -6.93
N PRO A 53 -8.57 -15.95 -6.99
CA PRO A 53 -9.00 -14.57 -6.78
C PRO A 53 -8.65 -14.04 -5.37
N HIS A 54 -8.85 -14.85 -4.32
CA HIS A 54 -8.43 -14.51 -2.96
C HIS A 54 -6.92 -14.27 -2.86
N PHE A 55 -6.10 -15.08 -3.52
CA PHE A 55 -4.64 -14.89 -3.51
C PHE A 55 -4.23 -13.55 -4.14
N VAL A 56 -4.85 -13.16 -5.26
CA VAL A 56 -4.63 -11.85 -5.88
C VAL A 56 -5.04 -10.74 -4.92
N LEU A 57 -6.22 -10.84 -4.32
CA LEU A 57 -6.71 -9.89 -3.33
C LEU A 57 -5.74 -9.74 -2.14
N TYR A 58 -5.35 -10.83 -1.50
CA TYR A 58 -4.42 -10.83 -0.37
C TYR A 58 -3.04 -10.28 -0.75
N SER A 59 -2.54 -10.58 -1.95
CA SER A 59 -1.28 -10.02 -2.43
C SER A 59 -1.33 -8.50 -2.55
N GLY A 60 -2.46 -7.94 -3.03
CA GLY A 60 -2.68 -6.50 -3.08
C GLY A 60 -2.66 -5.88 -1.68
N VAL A 61 -3.32 -6.51 -0.70
CA VAL A 61 -3.35 -6.03 0.70
C VAL A 61 -1.92 -5.99 1.26
N MET A 62 -1.16 -7.07 1.07
CA MET A 62 0.23 -7.15 1.50
C MET A 62 1.12 -6.07 0.88
N ILE A 63 0.97 -5.81 -0.43
CA ILE A 63 1.71 -4.76 -1.13
C ILE A 63 1.34 -3.37 -0.58
N ALA A 64 0.04 -3.11 -0.38
CA ALA A 64 -0.44 -1.83 0.15
C ALA A 64 0.08 -1.56 1.58
N LEU A 65 0.02 -2.57 2.46
CA LEU A 65 0.54 -2.49 3.82
C LEU A 65 2.06 -2.25 3.84
N SER A 66 2.81 -2.96 2.98
CA SER A 66 4.26 -2.77 2.84
C SER A 66 4.60 -1.34 2.40
N GLY A 67 3.85 -0.79 1.44
CA GLY A 67 3.97 0.59 1.02
C GLY A 67 3.65 1.59 2.13
N ALA A 68 2.59 1.35 2.90
CA ALA A 68 2.20 2.21 4.01
C ALA A 68 3.25 2.24 5.12
N VAL A 69 3.82 1.08 5.47
CA VAL A 69 4.95 0.99 6.41
C VAL A 69 6.14 1.82 5.92
N LEU A 70 6.47 1.74 4.62
CA LEU A 70 7.53 2.56 4.04
C LEU A 70 7.26 4.06 4.15
N VAL A 71 6.02 4.51 3.89
CA VAL A 71 5.59 5.91 4.02
C VAL A 71 5.69 6.40 5.47
N MET A 72 5.27 5.58 6.43
CA MET A 72 5.26 5.95 7.86
C MET A 72 6.67 6.02 8.45
N LEU A 73 7.51 5.04 8.13
CA LEU A 73 8.86 4.92 8.67
C LEU A 73 9.86 5.82 7.94
N ASN A 74 9.71 6.02 6.64
CA ASN A 74 10.66 6.75 5.81
C ASN A 74 10.06 8.07 5.33
N GLY A 75 10.22 9.10 6.17
CA GLY A 75 9.87 10.47 5.83
C GLY A 75 10.52 11.40 6.84
N SER A 76 11.39 12.29 6.37
CA SER A 76 11.89 13.37 7.22
C SER A 76 10.74 14.23 7.72
N GLU A 77 10.90 14.88 8.87
CA GLU A 77 9.87 15.78 9.43
C GLU A 77 9.41 16.84 8.41
N LYS A 78 10.33 17.34 7.58
CA LYS A 78 10.01 18.27 6.49
C LYS A 78 9.06 17.64 5.46
N ILE A 79 9.38 16.44 4.97
CA ILE A 79 8.56 15.71 3.99
C ILE A 79 7.19 15.38 4.60
N LYS A 80 7.15 14.94 5.86
CA LYS A 80 5.90 14.63 6.57
C LYS A 80 5.02 15.85 6.79
N ALA A 81 5.62 17.00 7.10
CA ALA A 81 4.91 18.26 7.25
C ALA A 81 4.29 18.71 5.93
N GLU A 82 5.05 18.65 4.84
CA GLU A 82 4.61 19.02 3.49
C GLU A 82 3.52 18.08 2.95
N ASN A 83 3.62 16.77 3.25
CA ASN A 83 2.72 15.74 2.73
C ASN A 83 1.72 15.23 3.78
N ARG A 84 1.37 16.04 4.78
CA ARG A 84 0.53 15.62 5.92
C ARG A 84 -0.82 15.04 5.50
N VAL A 85 -1.44 15.62 4.47
CA VAL A 85 -2.74 15.15 3.96
C VAL A 85 -2.60 13.78 3.30
N SER A 86 -1.59 13.60 2.44
CA SER A 86 -1.29 12.32 1.80
C SER A 86 -1.07 11.21 2.85
N ILE A 87 -0.27 11.49 3.88
CA ILE A 87 -0.03 10.52 4.97
C ILE A 87 -1.32 10.17 5.71
N ARG A 88 -2.18 11.15 6.01
CA ARG A 88 -3.49 10.90 6.65
C ARG A 88 -4.40 10.06 5.78
N LEU A 89 -4.42 10.29 4.47
CA LEU A 89 -5.21 9.48 3.54
C LEU A 89 -4.71 8.03 3.51
N VAL A 90 -3.39 7.82 3.50
CA VAL A 90 -2.81 6.47 3.62
C VAL A 90 -3.24 5.83 4.94
N GLN A 91 -3.15 6.53 6.08
CA GLN A 91 -3.55 5.99 7.39
C GLN A 91 -5.02 5.61 7.44
N ILE A 92 -5.91 6.49 6.99
CA ILE A 92 -7.36 6.24 6.94
C ILE A 92 -7.64 5.07 5.98
N GLY A 93 -7.02 5.07 4.81
CA GLY A 93 -7.18 4.01 3.82
C GLY A 93 -6.74 2.64 4.36
N ILE A 94 -5.61 2.56 5.06
CA ILE A 94 -5.17 1.31 5.71
C ILE A 94 -6.11 0.88 6.84
N ALA A 95 -6.59 1.82 7.66
CA ALA A 95 -7.56 1.50 8.71
C ALA A 95 -8.85 0.91 8.12
N LEU A 96 -9.34 1.48 7.01
CA LEU A 96 -10.49 0.94 6.28
C LEU A 96 -10.18 -0.42 5.63
N LEU A 97 -8.99 -0.61 5.07
CA LEU A 97 -8.58 -1.85 4.41
C LEU A 97 -8.51 -3.04 5.38
N ILE A 98 -8.09 -2.81 6.62
CA ILE A 98 -8.01 -3.85 7.66
C ILE A 98 -9.39 -4.08 8.32
N GLY A 99 -10.23 -3.06 8.36
CA GLY A 99 -11.55 -3.12 8.99
C GLY A 99 -12.70 -3.61 8.09
N ALA A 100 -12.44 -3.82 6.80
CA ALA A 100 -13.38 -4.36 5.82
C ALA A 100 -13.38 -5.89 5.83
#